data_AF-T1BL88-F1
#
_entry.id   AF-T1BL88-F1
#
_cell.length_a   1.000
_cell.length_b   1.000
_cell.length_c   1.000
_cell.angle_alpha   90.00
_cell.angle_beta   90.00
_cell.angle_gamma   90.00
#
_symmetry.space_group_name_H-M   'P 1'
#
loop_
_entity.id
_entity.type
_entity.pdbx_description
1 polymer ?
#
loop_
_entity_poly.entity_id
_entity_poly.type
_entity_poly.pdbx_seq_one_letter_code
_entity_poly.pdbx_strand_id
1 'polypeptide(L)'
;VNGHAVGPGVLYSTMYDYSKAVPYQSFDVKSLLRKGKRNVVSIALGNGWYNIMERDVWGFQNAFWRAWPRARMNLRLQTPDGKAKWLVTNNTWQAADGPRLADGVYNGEVYDAALKIHGWNNPDRAMASLAHAKIVKAPPGRLTSQLMPPCEVVQRLAPVSITEPQPHVFVVKFPQNMSGWVTLTAKGKADMPVVLRYGERLFANGLVNRKPISVYSYTGSFQTDTIIPANNKLFTYHPNFAYNGFQYVQINGLESKKDILHIQADFIHTAFPP
;
A
#
# COMPACT_ATOMS: atom_id res chain seq x y z
N VAL A 1 -4.10 15.17 2.10
CA VAL A 1 -4.04 16.64 2.24
C VAL A 1 -3.81 16.98 3.71
N ASN A 2 -2.81 17.80 4.02
CA ASN A 2 -2.48 18.22 5.39
C ASN A 2 -2.39 17.08 6.43
N GLY A 3 -1.77 15.95 6.04
CA GLY A 3 -1.63 14.78 6.90
C GLY A 3 -2.82 13.81 6.89
N HIS A 4 -3.96 14.23 6.35
CA HIS A 4 -5.17 13.42 6.26
C HIS A 4 -5.27 12.71 4.89
N ALA A 5 -5.72 11.45 4.91
CA ALA A 5 -6.07 10.72 3.71
C ALA A 5 -7.22 11.41 2.95
N VAL A 6 -7.26 11.24 1.62
CA VAL A 6 -8.34 11.76 0.78
C VAL A 6 -9.17 10.58 0.29
N GLY A 7 -10.48 10.64 0.53
CA GLY A 7 -11.41 9.56 0.26
C GLY A 7 -11.33 8.42 1.29
N PRO A 8 -12.32 7.51 1.29
CA PRO A 8 -12.41 6.41 2.26
C PRO A 8 -11.60 5.17 1.86
N GLY A 9 -11.18 5.09 0.60
CA GLY A 9 -10.66 3.88 -0.01
C GLY A 9 -9.17 3.63 0.17
N VAL A 10 -8.82 2.40 -0.20
CA VAL A 10 -7.47 1.85 -0.33
C VAL A 10 -7.32 1.25 -1.73
N LEU A 11 -6.08 1.04 -2.18
CA LEU A 11 -5.78 0.40 -3.48
C LEU A 11 -6.62 0.95 -4.64
N TYR A 12 -6.64 2.28 -4.74
CA TYR A 12 -7.34 3.02 -5.79
C TYR A 12 -6.92 2.67 -7.23
N SER A 13 -5.78 1.98 -7.39
CA SER A 13 -5.38 1.39 -8.66
C SER A 13 -6.14 0.07 -8.87
N THR A 14 -7.14 0.12 -9.75
CA THR A 14 -7.89 -1.05 -10.19
C THR A 14 -7.27 -1.60 -11.48
N MET A 15 -7.46 -2.90 -11.70
CA MET A 15 -7.01 -3.59 -12.90
C MET A 15 -7.77 -3.08 -14.13
N TYR A 16 -7.08 -2.37 -15.02
CA TYR A 16 -7.64 -1.83 -16.27
C TYR A 16 -6.67 -2.09 -17.44
N ASP A 17 -7.20 -2.13 -18.65
CA ASP A 17 -6.40 -1.92 -19.85
C ASP A 17 -6.07 -0.42 -19.96
N TYR A 18 -4.93 -0.03 -19.39
CA TYR A 18 -4.48 1.37 -19.35
C TYR A 18 -4.14 1.95 -20.73
N SER A 19 -4.16 1.14 -21.80
CA SER A 19 -4.11 1.64 -23.17
C SER A 19 -5.44 2.19 -23.67
N LYS A 20 -6.55 1.79 -23.04
CA LYS A 20 -7.91 2.22 -23.41
C LYS A 20 -8.49 3.21 -22.40
N ALA A 21 -8.36 2.92 -21.11
CA ALA A 21 -8.94 3.74 -20.05
C ALA A 21 -8.01 3.85 -18.84
N VAL A 22 -7.92 5.07 -18.30
CA VAL A 22 -7.22 5.35 -17.03
C VAL A 22 -8.27 5.89 -16.06
N PRO A 23 -8.73 5.08 -15.10
CA PRO A 23 -9.75 5.53 -14.15
C PRO A 23 -9.21 6.65 -13.26
N TYR A 24 -10.04 7.67 -13.00
CA TYR A 24 -9.76 8.72 -12.02
C TYR A 24 -10.91 8.83 -11.03
N GLN A 25 -10.59 9.42 -9.88
CA GLN A 25 -11.54 9.68 -8.80
C GLN A 25 -11.60 11.15 -8.46
N SER A 26 -12.73 11.58 -7.91
CA SER A 26 -12.99 12.95 -7.49
C SER A 26 -13.48 12.95 -6.06
N PHE A 27 -12.89 13.82 -5.24
CA PHE A 27 -13.20 13.91 -3.82
C PHE A 27 -13.41 15.37 -3.43
N ASP A 28 -14.37 15.63 -2.55
CA ASP A 28 -14.42 16.90 -1.84
C ASP A 28 -13.34 16.91 -0.77
N VAL A 29 -12.46 17.92 -0.83
CA VAL A 29 -11.36 18.12 0.11
C VAL A 29 -11.50 19.40 0.92
N LYS A 30 -12.66 20.09 0.84
CA LYS A 30 -12.90 21.38 1.50
C LYS A 30 -12.60 21.34 2.99
N SER A 31 -13.03 20.29 3.69
CA SER A 31 -12.81 20.10 5.13
C SER A 31 -11.35 19.82 5.50
N LEU A 32 -10.52 19.39 4.53
CA LEU A 32 -9.10 19.09 4.74
C LEU A 32 -8.21 20.31 4.53
N LEU A 33 -8.73 21.37 3.92
CA LEU A 33 -7.99 22.60 3.60
C LEU A 33 -8.06 23.61 4.74
N ARG A 34 -6.94 24.33 4.94
CA ARG A 34 -6.80 25.40 5.93
C ARG A 34 -6.87 26.76 5.23
N LYS A 35 -7.90 27.54 5.52
CA LYS A 35 -8.08 28.89 4.96
C LYS A 35 -6.99 29.84 5.47
N GLY A 36 -6.39 30.63 4.58
CA GLY A 36 -5.40 31.66 4.92
C GLY A 36 -4.06 31.13 5.47
N LYS A 37 -3.84 29.81 5.45
CA LYS A 37 -2.62 29.17 5.94
C LYS A 37 -1.97 28.33 4.84
N ARG A 38 -0.72 27.93 5.07
CA ARG A 38 -0.03 26.96 4.21
C ARG A 38 -0.81 25.63 4.20
N ASN A 39 -0.93 25.05 3.02
CA ASN A 39 -1.49 23.72 2.81
C ASN A 39 -0.44 22.85 2.12
N VAL A 40 -0.51 21.54 2.36
CA VAL A 40 0.32 20.53 1.71
C VAL A 40 -0.59 19.46 1.10
N VAL A 41 -0.36 19.21 -0.19
CA VAL A 41 -0.96 18.09 -0.92
C VAL A 41 0.18 17.16 -1.29
N SER A 42 0.05 15.89 -0.92
CA SER A 42 1.09 14.89 -1.15
C SER A 42 0.43 13.63 -1.70
N ILE A 43 1.15 12.94 -2.60
CA ILE A 43 0.69 11.73 -3.28
C ILE A 43 1.78 10.68 -3.10
N ALA A 44 1.41 9.49 -2.63
CA ALA A 44 2.29 8.33 -2.65
C ALA A 44 1.88 7.45 -3.83
N LEU A 45 2.85 6.95 -4.59
CA LEU A 45 2.63 6.13 -5.77
C LEU A 45 3.23 4.74 -5.52
N GLY A 46 2.49 3.71 -5.90
CA GLY A 46 2.96 2.32 -6.00
C GLY A 46 2.77 1.82 -7.42
N ASN A 47 3.34 0.66 -7.72
CA ASN A 47 3.23 -0.02 -9.00
C ASN A 47 1.78 -0.42 -9.32
N GLY A 48 1.10 -1.05 -8.36
CA GLY A 48 -0.23 -1.61 -8.55
C GLY A 48 -0.34 -2.46 -9.83
N TRP A 49 -1.53 -2.49 -10.44
CA TRP A 49 -1.74 -3.18 -11.72
C TRP A 49 -1.12 -2.45 -12.93
N TYR A 50 -0.69 -1.20 -12.76
CA TYR A 50 -0.13 -0.38 -13.85
C TYR A 50 1.31 -0.80 -14.20
N ASN A 51 2.09 -1.22 -13.20
CA ASN A 51 3.49 -1.58 -13.36
C ASN A 51 3.85 -2.92 -12.73
N ILE A 52 3.16 -3.99 -13.11
CA ILE A 52 3.55 -5.35 -12.72
C ILE A 52 4.93 -5.64 -13.28
N MET A 53 5.91 -5.85 -12.40
CA MET A 53 7.30 -6.10 -12.79
C MET A 53 7.56 -7.60 -12.93
N GLU A 54 6.78 -8.42 -12.25
CA GLU A 54 7.03 -9.83 -12.08
C GLU A 54 6.29 -10.68 -13.10
N ARG A 55 6.88 -11.84 -13.41
CA ARG A 55 6.24 -12.80 -14.30
C ARG A 55 5.03 -13.40 -13.60
N ASP A 56 3.85 -13.12 -14.13
CA ASP A 56 2.59 -13.64 -13.62
C ASP A 56 1.84 -14.46 -14.69
N VAL A 57 0.77 -15.14 -14.28
CA VAL A 57 -0.03 -16.01 -15.16
C VAL A 57 -0.69 -15.26 -16.33
N TRP A 58 -0.95 -13.97 -16.19
CA TRP A 58 -1.60 -13.14 -17.21
C TRP A 58 -0.62 -12.38 -18.10
N GLY A 59 0.67 -12.41 -17.76
CA GLY A 59 1.71 -11.78 -18.56
C GLY A 59 1.73 -10.25 -18.48
N PHE A 60 1.28 -9.64 -17.38
CA PHE A 60 1.21 -8.18 -17.25
C PHE A 60 2.59 -7.51 -17.30
N GLN A 61 3.66 -8.24 -17.00
CA GLN A 61 5.02 -7.74 -17.19
C GLN A 61 5.34 -7.36 -18.64
N ASN A 62 4.62 -7.93 -19.61
CA ASN A 62 4.76 -7.67 -21.04
C ASN A 62 3.77 -6.63 -21.58
N ALA A 63 2.92 -6.05 -20.73
CA ALA A 63 1.93 -5.08 -21.17
C ALA A 63 2.58 -3.80 -21.71
N PHE A 64 2.19 -3.37 -22.92
CA PHE A 64 2.83 -2.24 -23.61
C PHE A 64 2.51 -0.87 -22.98
N TRP A 65 1.47 -0.76 -22.16
CA TRP A 65 1.16 0.47 -21.41
C TRP A 65 2.03 0.64 -20.17
N ARG A 66 2.77 -0.40 -19.76
CA ARG A 66 3.54 -0.44 -18.53
C ARG A 66 4.62 0.63 -18.50
N ALA A 67 4.73 1.29 -17.37
CA ALA A 67 5.85 2.18 -17.09
C ALA A 67 5.89 2.52 -15.59
N TRP A 68 6.93 3.24 -15.16
CA TRP A 68 7.01 3.73 -13.79
C TRP A 68 5.75 4.51 -13.35
N PRO A 69 5.31 4.33 -12.08
CA PRO A 69 4.16 5.02 -11.53
C PRO A 69 4.20 6.52 -11.75
N ARG A 70 3.03 7.11 -11.99
CA ARG A 70 2.87 8.52 -12.32
C ARG A 70 1.58 9.07 -11.75
N ALA A 71 1.58 10.36 -11.43
CA ALA A 71 0.43 11.05 -10.89
C ALA A 71 -0.11 12.09 -11.87
N ARG A 72 -1.44 12.22 -11.92
CA ARG A 72 -2.13 13.40 -12.44
C ARG A 72 -3.18 13.80 -11.42
N MET A 73 -3.12 15.05 -10.94
CA MET A 73 -4.09 15.58 -10.00
C MET A 73 -4.45 17.00 -10.40
N ASN A 74 -5.75 17.30 -10.34
CA ASN A 74 -6.31 18.62 -10.49
C ASN A 74 -7.13 18.95 -9.24
N LEU A 75 -6.73 19.98 -8.50
CA LEU A 75 -7.46 20.50 -7.36
C LEU A 75 -8.13 21.81 -7.75
N ARG A 76 -9.45 21.82 -7.80
CA ARG A 76 -10.28 23.00 -8.05
C ARG A 76 -10.57 23.71 -6.74
N LEU A 77 -10.13 24.95 -6.61
CA LEU A 77 -10.46 25.84 -5.51
C LEU A 77 -11.45 26.88 -6.01
N GLN A 78 -12.69 26.81 -5.54
CA GLN A 78 -13.70 27.82 -5.84
C GLN A 78 -13.66 28.91 -4.76
N THR A 79 -13.48 30.15 -5.19
CA THR A 79 -13.53 31.33 -4.32
C THR A 79 -14.99 31.81 -4.13
N PRO A 80 -15.29 32.58 -3.07
CA PRO A 80 -16.65 33.07 -2.81
C PRO A 80 -17.26 33.90 -3.94
N ASP A 81 -16.43 34.53 -4.78
CA ASP A 81 -16.84 35.30 -5.97
C ASP A 81 -17.11 34.40 -7.21
N GLY A 82 -17.10 33.08 -7.06
CA GLY A 82 -17.41 32.12 -8.11
C GLY A 82 -16.24 31.75 -9.04
N LYS A 83 -15.08 32.43 -8.92
CA LYS A 83 -13.89 32.08 -9.72
C LYS A 83 -13.28 30.76 -9.26
N ALA A 84 -12.65 30.04 -10.19
CA ALA A 84 -11.96 28.79 -9.90
C ALA A 84 -10.45 28.95 -10.12
N LYS A 85 -9.66 28.61 -9.10
CA LYS A 85 -8.21 28.42 -9.23
C LYS A 85 -7.91 26.92 -9.30
N TRP A 86 -7.03 26.55 -10.23
CA TRP A 86 -6.57 25.17 -10.36
C TRP A 86 -5.16 25.03 -9.82
N LEU A 87 -4.96 24.04 -8.96
CA LEU A 87 -3.65 23.51 -8.63
C LEU A 87 -3.51 22.19 -9.36
N VAL A 88 -2.49 22.07 -10.20
CA VAL A 88 -2.27 20.89 -11.06
C VAL A 88 -0.89 20.31 -10.80
N THR A 89 -0.73 19.01 -11.05
CA THR A 89 0.58 18.36 -11.10
C THR A 89 1.42 18.96 -12.24
N ASN A 90 2.62 19.43 -11.92
CA ASN A 90 3.58 20.01 -12.85
C ASN A 90 5.03 19.81 -12.32
N ASN A 91 6.01 20.48 -12.93
CA ASN A 91 7.42 20.39 -12.55
C ASN A 91 7.80 21.21 -11.30
N THR A 92 6.89 21.96 -10.69
CA THR A 92 7.13 22.63 -9.39
C THR A 92 6.85 21.71 -8.21
N TRP A 93 6.29 20.51 -8.45
CA TRP A 93 6.14 19.50 -7.42
C TRP A 93 7.50 18.92 -7.05
N GLN A 94 7.61 18.48 -5.80
CA GLN A 94 8.77 17.79 -5.27
C GLN A 94 8.50 16.29 -5.20
N ALA A 95 9.52 15.49 -5.49
CA ALA A 95 9.45 14.03 -5.50
C ALA A 95 10.72 13.42 -4.87
N ALA A 96 10.54 12.28 -4.20
CA ALA A 96 11.61 11.48 -3.64
C ALA A 96 11.13 10.03 -3.50
N ASP A 97 12.08 9.10 -3.49
CA ASP A 97 11.82 7.72 -3.11
C ASP A 97 11.45 7.66 -1.63
N GLY A 98 10.46 6.83 -1.32
CA GLY A 98 9.95 6.67 0.03
C GLY A 98 10.50 5.42 0.73
N PRO A 99 9.95 5.10 1.91
CA PRO A 99 10.35 3.91 2.66
C PRO A 99 9.89 2.58 2.04
N ARG A 100 9.08 2.59 0.95
CA ARG A 100 8.74 1.36 0.23
C ARG A 100 9.78 1.15 -0.87
N LEU A 101 10.64 0.17 -0.67
CA LEU A 101 11.70 -0.20 -1.61
C LEU A 101 11.17 -1.04 -2.78
N ALA A 102 10.10 -1.79 -2.52
CA ALA A 102 9.40 -2.57 -3.52
C ALA A 102 7.92 -2.69 -3.13
N ASP A 103 7.05 -2.75 -4.15
CA ASP A 103 5.65 -3.10 -4.01
C ASP A 103 5.17 -3.86 -5.24
N GLY A 104 4.32 -4.86 -5.04
CA GLY A 104 3.71 -5.62 -6.13
C GLY A 104 2.44 -6.33 -5.65
N VAL A 105 1.40 -6.33 -6.50
CA VAL A 105 0.10 -6.91 -6.15
C VAL A 105 0.18 -8.41 -5.83
N TYR A 106 1.18 -9.12 -6.37
CA TYR A 106 1.41 -10.54 -6.11
C TYR A 106 2.45 -10.82 -5.04
N ASN A 107 3.41 -9.92 -4.83
CA ASN A 107 4.65 -10.19 -4.09
C ASN A 107 4.78 -9.40 -2.79
N GLY A 108 3.76 -8.62 -2.42
CA GLY A 108 3.78 -7.83 -1.19
C GLY A 108 4.62 -6.56 -1.30
N GLU A 109 5.05 -6.03 -0.16
CA GLU A 109 5.93 -4.86 -0.08
C GLU A 109 7.23 -5.15 0.68
N VAL A 110 8.29 -4.43 0.31
CA VAL A 110 9.50 -4.27 1.12
C VAL A 110 9.53 -2.86 1.66
N TYR A 111 9.51 -2.71 2.98
CA TYR A 111 9.45 -1.44 3.68
C TYR A 111 10.65 -1.25 4.61
N ASP A 112 11.44 -0.20 4.37
CA ASP A 112 12.51 0.24 5.24
C ASP A 112 12.06 1.44 6.08
N ALA A 113 11.91 1.21 7.40
CA ALA A 113 11.46 2.23 8.31
C ALA A 113 12.47 3.38 8.50
N ALA A 114 13.76 3.17 8.24
CA ALA A 114 14.80 4.19 8.37
C ALA A 114 14.68 5.27 7.30
N LEU A 115 14.10 4.94 6.14
CA LEU A 115 13.91 5.83 5.00
C LEU A 115 12.61 6.66 5.08
N LYS A 116 11.93 6.66 6.24
CA LYS A 116 10.69 7.40 6.42
C LYS A 116 10.93 8.90 6.33
N ILE A 117 10.35 9.54 5.31
CA ILE A 117 10.43 11.00 5.15
C ILE A 117 9.50 11.66 6.16
N HIS A 118 10.03 12.19 7.27
CA HIS A 118 9.21 12.84 8.28
C HIS A 118 8.67 14.20 7.81
N GLY A 119 7.37 14.44 8.02
CA GLY A 119 6.75 15.74 7.71
C GLY A 119 6.36 15.97 6.25
N TRP A 120 6.58 14.99 5.35
CA TRP A 120 6.29 15.10 3.91
C TRP A 120 4.84 15.47 3.55
N ASN A 121 3.92 15.24 4.48
CA ASN A 121 2.50 15.55 4.36
C ASN A 121 1.99 16.53 5.44
N ASN A 122 2.87 17.11 6.26
CA ASN A 122 2.50 18.01 7.35
C ASN A 122 2.76 19.49 6.95
N PRO A 123 1.73 20.35 6.90
CA PRO A 123 1.89 21.75 6.50
C PRO A 123 2.66 22.62 7.49
N ASP A 124 2.82 22.17 8.74
CA ASP A 124 3.46 22.91 9.83
C ASP A 124 4.92 22.46 10.05
N ARG A 125 5.42 21.52 9.23
CA ARG A 125 6.79 21.01 9.33
C ARG A 125 7.60 21.38 8.10
N ALA A 126 8.79 21.94 8.32
CA ALA A 126 9.75 22.16 7.24
C ALA A 126 10.15 20.81 6.63
N MET A 127 10.16 20.75 5.30
CA MET A 127 10.66 19.60 4.55
C MET A 127 12.09 19.89 4.08
N ALA A 128 12.92 18.84 4.02
CA ALA A 128 14.16 18.90 3.27
C ALA A 128 13.86 19.27 1.80
N SER A 129 14.78 20.00 1.16
CA SER A 129 14.66 20.27 -0.26
C SER A 129 14.78 18.96 -1.04
N LEU A 130 13.71 18.56 -1.71
CA LEU A 130 13.68 17.37 -2.56
C LEU A 130 13.83 17.76 -4.03
N ALA A 131 14.18 16.77 -4.86
CA ALA A 131 14.24 16.96 -6.30
C ALA A 131 12.86 17.34 -6.87
N HIS A 132 12.88 18.13 -7.94
CA HIS A 132 11.65 18.46 -8.67
C HIS A 132 11.14 17.26 -9.46
N ALA A 133 9.82 17.13 -9.54
CA ALA A 133 9.14 16.11 -10.32
C ALA A 133 9.41 16.30 -11.82
N LYS A 134 9.59 15.19 -12.53
CA LYS A 134 9.73 15.19 -13.99
C LYS A 134 8.36 15.07 -14.65
N ILE A 135 8.12 15.86 -15.70
CA ILE A 135 6.95 15.66 -16.57
C ILE A 135 7.19 14.42 -17.41
N VAL A 136 6.23 13.51 -17.42
CA VAL A 136 6.28 12.25 -18.18
C VAL A 136 5.07 12.14 -19.10
N LYS A 137 5.20 11.33 -20.16
CA LYS A 137 4.10 11.03 -21.09
C LYS A 137 2.97 10.33 -20.32
N ALA A 138 1.70 10.67 -20.59
CA ALA A 138 0.57 9.95 -20.01
C ALA A 138 0.44 8.54 -20.63
N PRO A 139 -0.22 7.57 -19.95
CA PRO A 139 -0.64 6.33 -20.59
C PRO A 139 -1.56 6.62 -21.80
N PRO A 140 -1.68 5.70 -22.77
CA PRO A 140 -2.46 5.94 -23.99
C PRO A 140 -3.96 6.08 -23.72
N GLY A 141 -4.46 5.43 -22.66
CA GLY A 141 -5.88 5.37 -22.36
C GLY A 141 -6.50 6.72 -22.00
N ARG A 142 -7.79 6.85 -22.27
CA ARG A 142 -8.57 8.04 -21.93
C ARG A 142 -8.85 8.08 -20.43
N LEU A 143 -8.69 9.26 -19.83
CA LEU A 143 -9.15 9.49 -18.46
C LEU A 143 -10.66 9.27 -18.36
N THR A 144 -11.07 8.35 -17.51
CA THR A 144 -12.47 7.95 -17.34
C THR A 144 -12.84 8.01 -15.87
N SER A 145 -14.03 8.51 -15.54
CA SER A 145 -14.48 8.54 -14.14
C SER A 145 -14.69 7.11 -13.66
N GLN A 146 -14.17 6.77 -12.48
CA GLN A 146 -14.40 5.46 -11.88
C GLN A 146 -15.87 5.36 -11.45
N LEU A 147 -16.58 4.34 -11.97
CA LEU A 147 -18.01 4.14 -11.72
C LEU A 147 -18.33 3.16 -10.58
N MET A 148 -17.31 2.49 -10.04
CA MET A 148 -17.46 1.56 -8.92
C MET A 148 -16.95 2.18 -7.61
N PRO A 149 -17.52 1.80 -6.46
CA PRO A 149 -16.97 2.16 -5.15
C PRO A 149 -15.49 1.78 -5.06
N PRO A 150 -14.70 2.47 -4.23
CA PRO A 150 -13.32 2.06 -3.99
C PRO A 150 -13.28 0.76 -3.18
N CYS A 151 -12.11 0.13 -3.13
CA CYS A 151 -11.84 -0.87 -2.11
C CYS A 151 -11.71 -0.17 -0.75
N GLU A 152 -12.26 -0.76 0.31
CA GLU A 152 -12.16 -0.24 1.68
C GLU A 152 -11.74 -1.36 2.64
N VAL A 153 -11.25 -0.99 3.82
CA VAL A 153 -11.11 -1.93 4.93
C VAL A 153 -12.50 -2.11 5.55
N VAL A 154 -13.17 -3.18 5.16
CA VAL A 154 -14.57 -3.46 5.54
C VAL A 154 -14.68 -4.09 6.92
N GLN A 155 -13.63 -4.76 7.39
CA GLN A 155 -13.62 -5.43 8.68
C GLN A 155 -12.20 -5.55 9.22
N ARG A 156 -12.05 -5.47 10.54
CA ARG A 156 -10.80 -5.76 11.25
C ARG A 156 -10.99 -6.98 12.11
N LEU A 157 -10.15 -7.98 11.93
CA LEU A 157 -10.27 -9.30 12.55
C LEU A 157 -9.08 -9.57 13.46
N ALA A 158 -9.34 -9.82 14.74
CA ALA A 158 -8.34 -10.29 15.68
C ALA A 158 -7.92 -11.75 15.34
N PRO A 159 -6.68 -12.14 15.66
CA PRO A 159 -6.24 -13.51 15.49
C PRO A 159 -6.98 -14.46 16.43
N VAL A 160 -7.26 -15.67 15.96
CA VAL A 160 -7.79 -16.78 16.77
C VAL A 160 -6.70 -17.43 17.59
N SER A 161 -5.50 -17.56 17.03
CA SER A 161 -4.36 -18.18 17.71
C SER A 161 -3.03 -17.73 17.13
N ILE A 162 -1.98 -17.78 17.95
CA ILE A 162 -0.58 -17.60 17.54
C ILE A 162 0.22 -18.78 18.08
N THR A 163 0.77 -19.60 17.19
CA THR A 163 1.60 -20.76 17.50
C THR A 163 3.07 -20.50 17.14
N GLU A 164 3.97 -21.35 17.62
CA GLU A 164 5.40 -21.33 17.30
C GLU A 164 5.85 -22.72 16.84
N PRO A 165 5.55 -23.12 15.58
CA PRO A 165 5.89 -24.45 15.07
C PRO A 165 7.41 -24.72 14.98
N GLN A 166 8.23 -23.68 14.95
CA GLN A 166 9.70 -23.74 14.99
C GLN A 166 10.23 -22.57 15.82
N PRO A 167 11.41 -22.68 16.43
CA PRO A 167 11.99 -21.59 17.21
C PRO A 167 12.00 -20.27 16.42
N HIS A 168 11.40 -19.22 16.98
CA HIS A 168 11.32 -17.88 16.41
C HIS A 168 10.53 -17.78 15.09
N VAL A 169 9.69 -18.77 14.79
CA VAL A 169 8.76 -18.78 13.66
C VAL A 169 7.34 -18.82 14.20
N PHE A 170 6.62 -17.71 14.09
CA PHE A 170 5.26 -17.61 14.60
C PHE A 170 4.26 -17.81 13.47
N VAL A 171 3.17 -18.55 13.72
CA VAL A 171 2.07 -18.69 12.76
C VAL A 171 0.79 -18.19 13.41
N VAL A 172 0.22 -17.17 12.79
CA VAL A 172 -1.02 -16.50 13.21
C VAL A 172 -2.17 -17.06 12.38
N LYS A 173 -3.25 -17.50 13.04
CA LYS A 173 -4.49 -17.94 12.42
C LYS A 173 -5.58 -16.89 12.61
N PHE A 174 -6.25 -16.51 11.54
CA PHE A 174 -7.43 -15.64 11.54
C PHE A 174 -8.72 -16.46 11.42
N PRO A 175 -9.89 -15.87 11.78
CA PRO A 175 -11.15 -16.62 11.85
C PRO A 175 -11.63 -17.13 10.50
N GLN A 176 -11.23 -16.48 9.40
CA GLN A 176 -11.64 -16.85 8.04
C GLN A 176 -10.50 -16.65 7.04
N ASN A 177 -10.61 -17.29 5.88
CA ASN A 177 -9.83 -16.95 4.71
C ASN A 177 -10.39 -15.66 4.09
N MET A 178 -9.53 -14.70 3.76
CA MET A 178 -9.94 -13.35 3.32
C MET A 178 -8.90 -12.67 2.42
N SER A 179 -9.31 -11.59 1.76
CA SER A 179 -8.41 -10.68 1.04
C SER A 179 -7.97 -9.49 1.91
N GLY A 180 -6.70 -9.09 1.83
CA GLY A 180 -6.23 -7.88 2.51
C GLY A 180 -4.81 -8.00 2.99
N TRP A 181 -4.55 -7.54 4.20
CA TRP A 181 -3.23 -7.59 4.81
C TRP A 181 -3.33 -7.67 6.33
N VAL A 182 -2.19 -7.79 7.01
CA VAL A 182 -2.14 -7.58 8.45
C VAL A 182 -1.59 -6.21 8.80
N THR A 183 -2.17 -5.59 9.83
CA THR A 183 -1.54 -4.49 10.56
C THR A 183 -0.81 -5.10 11.75
N LEU A 184 0.51 -4.93 11.82
CA LEU A 184 1.40 -5.45 12.86
C LEU A 184 2.02 -4.31 13.64
N THR A 185 1.89 -4.33 14.97
CA THR A 185 2.74 -3.57 15.89
C THR A 185 3.65 -4.55 16.62
N ALA A 186 4.95 -4.39 16.46
CA ALA A 186 5.94 -5.29 17.03
C ALA A 186 7.19 -4.56 17.50
N LYS A 187 7.95 -5.20 18.41
CA LYS A 187 9.28 -4.75 18.79
C LYS A 187 10.29 -5.31 17.78
N GLY A 188 10.75 -4.45 16.89
CA GLY A 188 11.76 -4.79 15.90
C GLY A 188 13.18 -4.69 16.46
N LYS A 189 14.12 -5.31 15.76
CA LYS A 189 15.56 -5.03 15.91
C LYS A 189 16.05 -4.35 14.63
N ALA A 190 16.92 -3.37 14.80
CA ALA A 190 17.59 -2.71 13.69
C ALA A 190 18.23 -3.78 12.78
N ASP A 191 18.09 -3.62 11.46
CA ASP A 191 18.70 -4.47 10.44
C ASP A 191 18.33 -5.97 10.51
N MET A 192 17.32 -6.34 11.29
CA MET A 192 16.71 -7.68 11.34
C MET A 192 15.32 -7.61 10.71
N PRO A 193 15.17 -7.99 9.43
CA PRO A 193 13.90 -7.88 8.73
C PRO A 193 12.83 -8.78 9.35
N VAL A 194 11.65 -8.22 9.58
CA VAL A 194 10.44 -8.98 9.93
C VAL A 194 9.72 -9.34 8.65
N VAL A 195 9.54 -10.64 8.41
CA VAL A 195 8.95 -11.16 7.17
C VAL A 195 7.59 -11.77 7.45
N LEU A 196 6.57 -11.33 6.73
CA LEU A 196 5.19 -11.79 6.82
C LEU A 196 4.84 -12.59 5.56
N ARG A 197 4.64 -13.89 5.70
CA ARG A 197 4.24 -14.78 4.60
C ARG A 197 2.79 -15.20 4.77
N TYR A 198 1.97 -14.87 3.78
CA TYR A 198 0.54 -15.09 3.81
C TYR A 198 0.16 -16.38 3.07
N GLY A 199 -0.79 -17.14 3.61
CA GLY A 199 -1.34 -18.30 2.93
C GLY A 199 -2.69 -18.78 3.47
N GLU A 200 -3.33 -19.64 2.69
CA GLU A 200 -4.69 -20.14 2.97
C GLU A 200 -4.70 -21.49 3.71
N ARG A 201 -3.54 -22.16 3.77
CA ARG A 201 -3.40 -23.49 4.37
C ARG A 201 -2.11 -23.60 5.18
N LEU A 202 -2.05 -24.63 6.01
CA LEU A 202 -0.84 -25.05 6.70
C LEU A 202 -0.32 -26.36 6.11
N PHE A 203 0.98 -26.59 6.22
CA PHE A 203 1.57 -27.92 6.13
C PHE A 203 1.30 -28.71 7.42
N ALA A 204 1.53 -30.03 7.40
CA ALA A 204 1.38 -30.88 8.59
C ALA A 204 2.30 -30.46 9.76
N ASN A 205 3.43 -29.81 9.47
CA ASN A 205 4.35 -29.26 10.48
C ASN A 205 3.91 -27.89 11.05
N GLY A 206 2.73 -27.39 10.69
CA GLY A 206 2.18 -26.13 11.18
C GLY A 206 2.69 -24.86 10.48
N LEU A 207 3.64 -24.97 9.54
CA LEU A 207 4.09 -23.83 8.73
C LEU A 207 3.09 -23.46 7.64
N VAL A 208 3.12 -22.21 7.19
CA VAL A 208 2.22 -21.73 6.12
C VAL A 208 2.54 -22.41 4.79
N ASN A 209 1.50 -22.95 4.15
CA ASN A 209 1.57 -23.57 2.84
C ASN A 209 0.98 -22.65 1.77
N ARG A 210 1.86 -22.15 0.88
CA ARG A 210 1.49 -21.31 -0.27
C ARG A 210 1.51 -22.05 -1.60
N LYS A 211 1.93 -23.32 -1.64
CA LYS A 211 2.10 -24.08 -2.91
C LYS A 211 0.84 -24.08 -3.80
N PRO A 212 -0.39 -24.23 -3.26
CA PRO A 212 -1.59 -24.24 -4.10
C PRO A 212 -1.88 -22.91 -4.80
N ILE A 213 -1.43 -21.79 -4.22
CA ILE A 213 -1.75 -20.43 -4.68
C ILE A 213 -0.57 -19.73 -5.34
N SER A 214 0.66 -20.23 -5.20
CA SER A 214 1.83 -19.65 -5.84
C SER A 214 1.88 -19.85 -7.36
N VAL A 215 0.88 -20.51 -7.95
CA VAL A 215 0.78 -20.71 -9.40
C VAL A 215 0.53 -19.42 -10.17
N TYR A 216 0.10 -18.34 -9.50
CA TYR A 216 -0.24 -17.06 -10.12
C TYR A 216 0.96 -16.13 -10.34
N SER A 217 2.09 -16.38 -9.66
CA SER A 217 3.33 -15.60 -9.79
C SER A 217 4.53 -16.53 -9.88
N TYR A 218 5.35 -16.34 -10.91
CA TYR A 218 6.50 -17.20 -11.22
C TYR A 218 7.83 -16.64 -10.71
N THR A 219 7.86 -15.39 -10.26
CA THR A 219 9.08 -14.69 -9.81
C THR A 219 8.81 -13.80 -8.62
N GLY A 220 9.83 -13.62 -7.77
CA GLY A 220 9.75 -12.77 -6.59
C GLY A 220 9.14 -13.49 -5.38
N SER A 221 8.82 -12.70 -4.35
CA SER A 221 8.41 -13.20 -3.04
C SER A 221 6.89 -13.26 -2.93
N PHE A 222 6.25 -14.21 -3.63
CA PHE A 222 4.79 -14.34 -3.66
C PHE A 222 4.13 -14.19 -2.28
N GLN A 223 3.16 -13.30 -2.16
CA GLN A 223 2.46 -12.92 -0.94
C GLN A 223 3.38 -12.79 0.29
N THR A 224 4.35 -11.88 0.21
CA THR A 224 5.34 -11.66 1.27
C THR A 224 5.57 -10.18 1.53
N ASP A 225 5.25 -9.72 2.73
CA ASP A 225 5.69 -8.39 3.17
C ASP A 225 6.98 -8.52 3.97
N THR A 226 7.89 -7.56 3.81
CA THR A 226 9.15 -7.49 4.55
C THR A 226 9.32 -6.09 5.14
N ILE A 227 9.53 -6.03 6.45
CA ILE A 227 9.72 -4.78 7.20
C ILE A 227 11.14 -4.77 7.74
N ILE A 228 11.91 -3.74 7.44
CA ILE A 228 13.24 -3.49 8.01
C ILE A 228 13.05 -2.43 9.12
N PRO A 229 13.13 -2.80 10.41
CA PRO A 229 12.97 -1.85 11.50
C PRO A 229 14.12 -0.85 11.54
N ALA A 230 13.81 0.43 11.80
CA ALA A 230 14.82 1.51 11.81
C ALA A 230 15.72 1.48 13.05
N ASN A 231 15.29 0.79 14.11
CA ASN A 231 15.94 0.76 15.41
C ASN A 231 15.31 -0.35 16.28
N ASN A 232 15.84 -0.53 17.49
CA ASN A 232 15.39 -1.53 18.46
C ASN A 232 14.11 -1.11 19.23
N LYS A 233 13.19 -0.40 18.59
CA LYS A 233 11.92 0.08 19.19
C LYS A 233 10.70 -0.55 18.50
N LEU A 234 9.53 -0.18 19.00
CA LEU A 234 8.26 -0.53 18.37
C LEU A 234 8.15 0.08 16.98
N PHE A 235 7.65 -0.72 16.04
CA PHE A 235 7.15 -0.23 14.76
C PHE A 235 5.69 -0.64 14.59
N THR A 236 4.97 0.07 13.72
CA THR A 236 3.66 -0.36 13.22
C THR A 236 3.70 -0.33 11.71
N TYR A 237 3.24 -1.41 11.09
CA TYR A 237 3.30 -1.61 9.66
C TYR A 237 2.02 -2.25 9.13
N HIS A 238 1.61 -1.77 7.95
CA HIS A 238 0.74 -2.45 7.02
C HIS A 238 1.17 -2.05 5.60
N PRO A 239 0.94 -2.88 4.56
CA PRO A 239 1.22 -2.51 3.19
C PRO A 239 0.26 -1.39 2.71
N ASN A 240 0.68 -0.61 1.71
CA ASN A 240 -0.14 0.44 1.09
C ASN A 240 -0.59 0.09 -0.33
N PHE A 241 0.20 -0.74 -1.04
CA PHE A 241 0.10 -0.98 -2.47
C PHE A 241 0.01 -2.48 -2.82
N ALA A 242 -0.09 -3.34 -1.81
CA ALA A 242 -0.25 -4.78 -1.96
C ALA A 242 -1.42 -5.31 -1.12
N TYR A 243 -1.95 -6.47 -1.51
CA TYR A 243 -2.92 -7.25 -0.74
C TYR A 243 -2.68 -8.75 -1.00
N ASN A 244 -3.22 -9.59 -0.15
CA ASN A 244 -2.99 -11.03 -0.13
C ASN A 244 -4.30 -11.79 0.13
N GLY A 245 -4.42 -13.01 -0.38
CA GLY A 245 -5.43 -13.98 0.05
C GLY A 245 -4.88 -14.87 1.16
N PHE A 246 -5.52 -14.89 2.34
CA PHE A 246 -5.00 -15.62 3.49
C PHE A 246 -6.00 -15.90 4.60
N GLN A 247 -5.73 -17.00 5.33
CA GLN A 247 -6.22 -17.24 6.69
C GLN A 247 -5.07 -17.27 7.70
N TYR A 248 -3.86 -17.56 7.23
CA TYR A 248 -2.67 -17.75 8.05
C TYR A 248 -1.57 -16.79 7.64
N VAL A 249 -0.84 -16.28 8.64
CA VAL A 249 0.36 -15.46 8.43
C VAL A 249 1.51 -16.05 9.22
N GLN A 250 2.58 -16.41 8.54
CA GLN A 250 3.84 -16.79 9.16
C GLN A 250 4.72 -15.56 9.34
N ILE A 251 5.25 -15.37 10.54
CA ILE A 251 6.11 -14.27 10.93
C ILE A 251 7.48 -14.83 11.27
N ASN A 252 8.50 -14.29 10.59
CA ASN A 252 9.91 -14.52 10.87
C ASN A 252 10.58 -13.20 11.26
N GLY A 253 11.72 -13.26 11.96
CA GLY A 253 12.52 -12.09 12.31
C GLY A 253 12.16 -11.42 13.65
N LEU A 254 11.33 -12.08 14.46
CA LEU A 254 11.05 -11.70 15.85
C LEU A 254 11.62 -12.77 16.79
N GLU A 255 12.09 -12.37 17.96
CA GLU A 255 12.75 -13.29 18.90
C GLU A 255 11.77 -13.98 19.85
N SER A 256 10.65 -13.33 20.16
CA SER A 256 9.64 -13.89 21.04
C SER A 256 8.23 -13.55 20.56
N LYS A 257 7.27 -14.42 20.87
CA LYS A 257 5.85 -14.12 20.74
C LYS A 257 5.46 -12.82 21.48
N LYS A 258 6.17 -12.48 22.57
CA LYS A 258 5.97 -11.24 23.32
C LYS A 258 6.35 -9.98 22.54
N ASP A 259 7.14 -10.10 21.47
CA ASP A 259 7.48 -9.00 20.59
C ASP A 259 6.36 -8.66 19.60
N ILE A 260 5.30 -9.48 19.51
CA ILE A 260 4.07 -9.19 18.77
C ILE A 260 3.10 -8.50 19.75
N LEU A 261 3.06 -7.17 19.74
CA LEU A 261 2.24 -6.39 20.68
C LEU A 261 0.80 -6.25 20.18
N HIS A 262 0.61 -6.11 18.87
CA HIS A 262 -0.71 -6.08 18.24
C HIS A 262 -0.61 -6.70 16.85
N ILE A 263 -1.58 -7.52 16.50
CA ILE A 263 -1.77 -7.95 15.12
C ILE A 263 -3.26 -8.11 14.83
N GLN A 264 -3.69 -7.64 13.66
CA GLN A 264 -5.04 -7.84 13.14
C GLN A 264 -4.97 -8.06 11.62
N ALA A 265 -5.97 -8.73 11.07
CA ALA A 265 -6.21 -8.75 9.64
C ALA A 265 -7.18 -7.61 9.27
N ASP A 266 -6.80 -6.81 8.27
CA ASP A 266 -7.65 -5.80 7.66
C ASP A 266 -8.26 -6.43 6.40
N PHE A 267 -9.52 -6.87 6.48
CA PHE A 267 -10.27 -7.45 5.36
C PHE A 267 -10.67 -6.34 4.40
N ILE A 268 -10.29 -6.48 3.13
CA ILE A 268 -10.57 -5.48 2.09
C ILE A 268 -11.36 -6.06 0.93
N HIS A 269 -12.30 -5.29 0.42
CA HIS A 269 -12.91 -5.49 -0.89
C HIS A 269 -13.60 -4.20 -1.35
N THR A 270 -14.13 -4.19 -2.58
CA THR A 270 -14.97 -3.10 -3.07
C THR A 270 -16.15 -2.88 -2.14
N ALA A 271 -16.34 -1.65 -1.66
CA ALA A 271 -17.40 -1.28 -0.74
C ALA A 271 -18.77 -1.17 -1.42
N PHE A 272 -19.25 -2.28 -1.99
CA PHE A 272 -20.63 -2.39 -2.43
C PHE A 272 -21.56 -2.34 -1.20
N PRO A 273 -22.74 -1.69 -1.31
CA PRO A 273 -23.78 -1.83 -0.29
C PRO A 273 -24.08 -3.32 -0.03
N PRO A 274 -24.27 -3.72 1.24
CA PRO A 274 -24.59 -5.09 1.61
C PRO A 274 -25.94 -5.56 1.04
#